data_AF-A0AB74EDP5-F1
#
_entry.id   AF-A0AB74EDP5-F1
#
_cell.length_a   1.000
_cell.length_b   1.000
_cell.length_c   1.000
_cell.angle_alpha   90.00
_cell.angle_beta   90.00
_cell.angle_gamma   90.00
#
_symmetry.space_group_name_H-M   'P 1'
#
loop_
_entity.id
_entity.type
_entity.pdbx_description
1 polymer ?
#
loop_
_entity_poly.entity_id
_entity_poly.type
_entity_poly.pdbx_seq_one_letter_code
_entity_poly.pdbx_strand_id
1 'polypeptide(L)'
;MQPLVSVLICAYNVEKYFAQSLAAVVNQTWRNLDILIVDDGSTDGTLAIAKDFQKRDSRIKILAQAQNSGLIPSLNIGLDELAKSGGGGGIYCAHRCRRYCLPRLD
;
A
#
# COMPACT_ATOMS: atom_id res chain seq x y z
N MET A 1 15.11 3.98 19.41
CA MET A 1 13.72 3.84 18.91
C MET A 1 13.80 3.52 17.43
N GLN A 2 13.08 2.53 16.90
CA GLN A 2 13.09 2.26 15.46
C GLN A 2 12.32 3.38 14.74
N PRO A 3 12.85 4.00 13.66
CA PRO A 3 12.10 4.99 12.90
C PRO A 3 10.84 4.36 12.27
N LEU A 4 9.76 5.14 12.22
CA LEU A 4 8.56 4.75 11.49
C LEU A 4 8.84 4.86 9.99
N VAL A 5 8.45 3.85 9.22
CA VAL A 5 8.51 3.86 7.76
C VAL A 5 7.10 3.77 7.22
N SER A 6 6.74 4.69 6.33
CA SER A 6 5.43 4.71 5.69
C SER A 6 5.50 4.07 4.30
N VAL A 7 4.63 3.13 4.00
CA VAL A 7 4.56 2.44 2.70
C VAL A 7 3.30 2.91 1.97
N LEU A 8 3.48 3.54 0.81
CA LEU A 8 2.37 3.97 -0.05
C LEU A 8 2.22 2.99 -1.22
N ILE A 9 1.03 2.43 -1.37
CA ILE A 9 0.68 1.46 -2.41
C ILE A 9 -0.53 1.99 -3.18
N CYS A 10 -0.34 2.39 -4.44
CA CYS A 10 -1.44 2.70 -5.34
C CYS A 10 -1.82 1.45 -6.14
N ALA A 11 -3.10 1.12 -6.19
CA ALA A 11 -3.62 -0.10 -6.81
C ALA A 11 -4.80 0.23 -7.73
N TYR A 12 -4.81 -0.40 -8.90
CA TYR A 12 -5.94 -0.36 -9.83
C TYR A 12 -5.97 -1.65 -10.65
N ASN A 13 -7.04 -2.44 -10.49
CA ASN A 13 -7.28 -3.67 -11.26
C ASN A 13 -6.07 -4.64 -11.26
N VAL A 14 -5.56 -4.94 -10.06
CA VAL A 14 -4.34 -5.72 -9.81
C VAL A 14 -4.61 -7.04 -9.06
N GLU A 15 -5.87 -7.49 -9.00
CA GLU A 15 -6.34 -8.61 -8.16
C GLU A 15 -5.42 -9.83 -8.20
N LYS A 16 -4.98 -10.22 -9.40
CA LYS A 16 -4.20 -11.44 -9.66
C LYS A 16 -2.89 -11.55 -8.86
N TYR A 17 -2.27 -10.42 -8.50
CA TYR A 17 -0.94 -10.38 -7.87
C TYR A 17 -0.89 -9.49 -6.62
N PHE A 18 -2.00 -8.86 -6.29
CA PHE A 18 -2.06 -7.91 -5.18
C PHE A 18 -1.91 -8.58 -3.82
N ALA A 19 -2.56 -9.74 -3.62
CA ALA A 19 -2.45 -10.48 -2.36
C ALA A 19 -1.00 -10.90 -2.05
N GLN A 20 -0.26 -11.36 -3.06
CA GLN A 20 1.15 -11.71 -2.91
C GLN A 20 2.00 -10.49 -2.56
N SER A 21 1.75 -9.36 -3.23
CA SER A 21 2.50 -8.12 -2.99
C SER A 21 2.23 -7.54 -1.60
N LEU A 22 0.97 -7.55 -1.15
CA LEU A 22 0.62 -7.13 0.21
C LEU A 22 1.22 -8.05 1.27
N ALA A 23 1.19 -9.36 1.06
CA ALA A 23 1.81 -10.32 1.97
C ALA A 23 3.32 -10.06 2.10
N ALA A 24 4.00 -9.70 1.02
CA ALA A 24 5.42 -9.36 1.07
C ALA A 24 5.69 -8.11 1.90
N VAL A 25 4.87 -7.05 1.79
CA VAL A 25 5.00 -5.82 2.59
C VAL A 25 4.68 -6.07 4.07
N VAL A 26 3.61 -6.82 4.35
CA VAL A 26 3.17 -7.12 5.73
C VAL A 26 4.19 -7.97 6.48
N ASN A 27 4.83 -8.93 5.79
CA ASN A 27 5.77 -9.88 6.37
C ASN A 27 7.24 -9.38 6.39
N GLN A 28 7.49 -8.09 6.14
CA GLN A 28 8.82 -7.53 6.25
C GLN A 28 9.41 -7.74 7.66
N THR A 29 10.73 -7.90 7.73
CA THR A 29 11.47 -8.01 8.99
C THR A 29 11.37 -6.72 9.80
N TRP A 30 11.32 -5.56 9.11
CA TRP A 30 11.02 -4.27 9.73
C TRP A 30 9.54 -4.20 10.13
N ARG A 31 9.27 -4.03 11.43
CA ARG A 31 7.90 -4.08 11.96
C ARG A 31 7.24 -2.72 12.14
N ASN A 32 8.03 -1.67 12.34
CA ASN A 32 7.53 -0.32 12.56
C ASN A 32 7.13 0.36 11.24
N LEU A 33 6.01 -0.13 10.68
CA LEU A 33 5.44 0.28 9.40
C LEU A 33 4.05 0.92 9.59
N ASP A 34 3.74 1.95 8.79
CA ASP A 34 2.37 2.40 8.48
C ASP A 34 2.15 2.19 6.98
N ILE A 35 1.08 1.50 6.59
CA ILE A 35 0.83 1.09 5.20
C ILE A 35 -0.43 1.77 4.72
N LEU A 36 -0.29 2.67 3.75
CA LEU A 36 -1.40 3.33 3.08
C LEU A 36 -1.61 2.72 1.70
N ILE A 37 -2.80 2.17 1.48
CA ILE A 37 -3.25 1.67 0.18
C ILE A 37 -4.21 2.70 -0.41
N VAL A 38 -3.93 3.16 -1.62
CA VAL A 38 -4.86 3.95 -2.43
C VAL A 38 -5.41 3.07 -3.53
N ASP A 39 -6.68 2.67 -3.43
CA ASP A 39 -7.40 1.99 -4.50
C ASP A 39 -8.02 3.04 -5.44
N ASP A 40 -7.58 3.05 -6.69
CA ASP A 40 -7.98 4.04 -7.70
C ASP A 40 -9.24 3.59 -8.45
N GLY A 41 -10.29 3.25 -7.69
CA GLY A 41 -11.58 2.82 -8.22
C GLY A 41 -11.52 1.49 -8.97
N SER A 42 -10.90 0.47 -8.36
CA SER A 42 -10.83 -0.86 -8.98
C SER A 42 -12.21 -1.47 -9.18
N THR A 43 -12.39 -2.14 -10.32
CA THR A 43 -13.63 -2.84 -10.70
C THR A 43 -13.52 -4.37 -10.54
N ASP A 44 -12.35 -4.85 -10.12
CA ASP A 44 -12.06 -6.26 -9.86
C ASP A 44 -11.98 -6.54 -8.33
N GLY A 45 -11.45 -7.69 -7.94
CA GLY A 45 -11.29 -8.06 -6.52
C GLY A 45 -10.22 -7.29 -5.74
N THR A 46 -9.51 -6.33 -6.33
CA THR A 46 -8.39 -5.59 -5.69
C THR A 46 -8.78 -4.97 -4.35
N LEU A 47 -9.89 -4.23 -4.30
CA LEU A 47 -10.34 -3.56 -3.08
C LEU A 47 -10.77 -4.56 -2.01
N ALA A 48 -11.39 -5.68 -2.40
CA ALA A 48 -11.77 -6.74 -1.46
C ALA A 48 -10.53 -7.35 -0.80
N ILE A 49 -9.49 -7.64 -1.58
CA ILE A 49 -8.20 -8.11 -1.08
C ILE A 49 -7.61 -7.11 -0.08
N ALA A 50 -7.54 -5.81 -0.42
CA ALA A 50 -7.03 -4.79 0.52
C ALA A 50 -7.79 -4.82 1.86
N LYS A 51 -9.13 -4.83 1.81
CA LYS A 51 -9.98 -4.86 3.01
C LYS A 51 -9.74 -6.11 3.86
N ASP A 52 -9.52 -7.25 3.25
CA ASP A 52 -9.22 -8.49 3.98
C ASP A 52 -7.85 -8.46 4.65
N PHE A 53 -6.86 -7.81 4.04
CA PHE A 53 -5.58 -7.55 4.71
C PHE A 53 -5.72 -6.53 5.86
N GLN A 54 -6.49 -5.45 5.67
CA GLN A 54 -6.75 -4.47 6.73
C GLN A 54 -7.42 -5.07 7.97
N LYS A 55 -8.35 -6.02 7.79
CA LYS A 55 -8.96 -6.74 8.94
C LYS A 55 -7.94 -7.54 9.76
N ARG A 56 -6.85 -7.98 9.12
CA ARG A 56 -5.83 -8.85 9.72
C ARG A 56 -4.61 -8.07 10.24
N ASP A 57 -4.35 -6.89 9.71
CA ASP A 57 -3.20 -6.05 10.06
C ASP A 57 -3.63 -4.59 10.26
N SER A 58 -3.57 -4.13 11.51
CA SER A 58 -3.97 -2.79 11.92
C SER A 58 -3.07 -1.66 11.39
N ARG A 59 -1.90 -2.00 10.83
CA ARG A 59 -1.00 -1.04 10.19
C ARG A 59 -1.50 -0.59 8.81
N ILE A 60 -2.55 -1.22 8.28
CA ILE A 60 -3.06 -0.95 6.94
C ILE A 60 -4.23 0.04 6.99
N LYS A 61 -4.09 1.14 6.27
CA LYS A 61 -5.16 2.09 5.95
C LYS A 61 -5.47 2.05 4.47
N ILE A 62 -6.75 2.26 4.12
CA ILE A 62 -7.22 2.20 2.74
C ILE A 62 -7.95 3.49 2.41
N LEU A 63 -7.55 4.13 1.31
CA LEU A 63 -8.30 5.18 0.63
C LEU A 63 -8.83 4.59 -0.66
N ALA A 64 -10.15 4.45 -0.77
CA ALA A 64 -10.80 3.97 -1.98
C ALA A 64 -11.43 5.12 -2.74
N GLN A 65 -11.03 5.31 -3.98
CA GLN A 65 -11.60 6.30 -4.88
C GLN A 65 -12.83 5.74 -5.58
N ALA A 66 -13.77 6.62 -5.93
CA ALA A 66 -15.01 6.20 -6.60
C ALA A 66 -14.81 5.76 -8.05
N GLN A 67 -13.77 6.28 -8.71
CA GLN A 67 -13.45 6.01 -10.11
C GLN A 67 -11.93 6.11 -10.33
N ASN A 68 -11.48 5.53 -11.44
CA ASN A 68 -10.09 5.65 -11.86
C ASN A 68 -9.76 7.09 -12.25
N SER A 69 -8.75 7.65 -11.57
CA SER A 69 -8.20 8.98 -11.79
C SER A 69 -6.77 8.93 -12.36
N GLY A 70 -6.15 7.75 -12.32
CA GLY A 70 -4.79 7.51 -12.73
C GLY A 70 -3.81 7.49 -11.56
N LEU A 71 -2.59 7.09 -11.89
CA LEU A 71 -1.55 6.83 -10.90
C LEU A 71 -1.03 8.09 -10.20
N ILE A 72 -0.88 9.19 -10.94
CA ILE A 72 -0.35 10.45 -10.38
C ILE A 72 -1.33 11.08 -9.39
N PRO A 73 -2.64 11.23 -9.69
CA PRO A 73 -3.60 11.70 -8.69
C PRO A 73 -3.65 10.80 -7.46
N SER A 74 -3.67 9.49 -7.67
CA SER A 74 -3.66 8.50 -6.57
C SER A 74 -2.44 8.63 -5.67
N LEU A 75 -1.25 8.84 -6.25
CA LEU A 75 -0.03 9.10 -5.49
C LEU A 75 -0.12 10.39 -4.68
N ASN A 76 -0.55 11.48 -5.31
CA ASN A 76 -0.63 12.78 -4.65
C ASN A 76 -1.59 12.73 -3.45
N ILE A 77 -2.76 12.10 -3.62
CA ILE A 77 -3.71 11.88 -2.53
C ILE A 77 -3.07 11.07 -1.40
N GLY A 78 -2.34 10.00 -1.74
CA GLY A 78 -1.65 9.18 -0.75
C GLY A 78 -0.53 9.92 -0.01
N LEU A 79 0.25 10.74 -0.71
CA LEU A 79 1.30 11.57 -0.12
C LEU A 79 0.72 12.64 0.81
N ASP A 80 -0.34 13.31 0.36
CA ASP A 80 -1.05 14.32 1.16
C ASP A 80 -1.63 13.70 2.45
N GLU A 81 -2.17 12.49 2.37
CA GLU A 81 -2.67 11.78 3.54
C GLU A 81 -1.54 11.45 4.53
N LEU A 82 -0.43 10.91 4.05
CA LEU A 82 0.74 10.59 4.88
C LEU A 82 1.35 11.84 5.52
N ALA A 83 1.36 12.97 4.81
CA ALA A 83 1.84 14.24 5.33
C ALA A 83 0.97 14.73 6.51
N LYS A 84 -0.36 14.57 6.43
CA LYS A 84 -1.28 14.95 7.50
C LYS A 84 -1.16 14.05 8.73
N SER A 85 -0.92 12.76 8.54
CA SER A 85 -0.81 11.79 9.64
C SER A 85 0.54 11.84 10.38
N GLY A 86 1.44 12.76 10.03
CA GLY A 86 2.77 12.87 10.64
C GLY A 86 3.73 11.76 10.21
N GLY A 87 3.68 11.38 8.92
CA GLY A 87 4.40 10.24 8.33
C GLY A 87 5.85 10.09 8.81
N GLY A 88 6.23 8.85 9.10
CA GLY A 88 7.58 8.49 9.50
C GLY A 88 8.60 8.80 8.40
N GLY A 89 9.86 9.09 8.79
CA GLY A 89 10.88 9.78 7.98
C GLY A 89 11.33 9.15 6.65
N GLY A 90 10.64 8.13 6.11
CA GLY A 90 10.82 7.61 4.76
C GLY A 90 9.52 7.06 4.19
N ILE A 91 9.15 7.52 2.99
CA ILE A 91 8.00 7.00 2.21
C ILE A 91 8.52 6.03 1.15
N TYR A 92 8.03 4.80 1.16
CA TYR A 92 8.35 3.80 0.14
C TYR A 92 7.16 3.63 -0.81
N CYS A 93 7.30 4.10 -2.06
CA CYS A 93 6.29 3.94 -3.10
C CYS A 93 6.48 2.62 -3.85
N ALA A 94 5.58 1.66 -3.65
CA ALA A 94 5.62 0.38 -4.36
C ALA A 94 4.99 0.52 -5.76
N HIS A 95 5.76 1.02 -6.74
CA HIS A 95 5.25 1.34 -8.08
C HIS A 95 5.28 0.19 -9.11
N ARG A 96 5.67 -1.02 -8.70
CA ARG A 96 5.73 -2.19 -9.60
C ARG A 96 5.25 -3.47 -8.91
N CYS A 97 3.94 -3.56 -8.77
CA CYS A 97 3.25 -4.78 -8.36
C CYS A 97 3.38 -5.92 -9.43
N ARG A 98 4.00 -5.65 -10.60
CA ARG A 98 4.24 -6.64 -11.66
C ARG A 98 5.47 -7.55 -11.51
N ARG A 99 6.44 -7.33 -10.60
CA ARG A 99 7.58 -8.28 -10.55
C ARG A 99 8.49 -8.44 -9.31
N TYR A 100 8.61 -7.51 -8.36
CA TYR A 100 9.62 -7.70 -7.30
C TYR A 100 9.27 -7.05 -5.97
N CYS A 101 8.65 -7.82 -5.09
CA CYS A 101 8.91 -7.77 -3.65
C CYS A 101 9.15 -9.22 -3.18
N LEU A 102 10.17 -9.88 -3.76
CA LEU A 102 10.76 -11.07 -3.15
C LEU A 102 11.75 -10.60 -2.08
N PRO A 103 11.87 -11.31 -0.95
CA PRO A 103 12.85 -11.00 0.06
C PRO A 103 14.26 -11.22 -0.53
N ARG A 104 15.13 -10.22 -0.48
CA ARG A 104 16.56 -10.52 -0.38
C ARG A 104 16.79 -10.95 1.07
N LEU A 105 16.79 -12.26 1.28
CA LEU A 105 17.41 -12.90 2.43
C LEU A 105 18.87 -13.10 2.07
N ASP A 106 19.66 -12.03 2.19
CA ASP A 106 21.12 -11.97 2.29
C ASP A 106 21.61 -10.52 2.39
#